data_AF-A0A0S9PP01-F1
#
_entry.id   AF-A0A0S9PP01-F1
#
_cell.length_a   1.000
_cell.length_b   1.000
_cell.length_c   1.000
_cell.angle_alpha   90.00
_cell.angle_beta   90.00
_cell.angle_gamma   90.00
#
_symmetry.space_group_name_H-M   'P 1'
#
loop_
_entity.id
_entity.type
_entity.pdbx_description
1 polymer ?
#
loop_
_entity_poly.entity_id
_entity_poly.type
_entity_poly.pdbx_seq_one_letter_code
_entity_poly.pdbx_strand_id
1 'polypeptide(L)' 'MAEIINLRDARKAKARSEKEAKAADNRIAFGRPKKARTLADAKKAIEVSRHEGHKLMGPDSE' A
#
# COMPACT_ATOMS: atom_id res chain seq x y z
N MET A 1 23.45 -19.00 -30.98
CA MET A 1 23.92 -17.60 -30.83
C MET A 1 23.44 -17.12 -29.48
N ALA A 2 24.34 -16.65 -28.62
CA ALA A 2 23.95 -16.12 -27.31
C ALA A 2 23.66 -14.61 -27.45
N GLU A 3 22.57 -14.17 -26.84
CA GLU A 3 22.20 -12.75 -26.82
C GLU A 3 23.06 -12.04 -25.77
N ILE A 4 23.97 -11.17 -26.22
CA ILE A 4 24.86 -10.43 -25.34
C ILE A 4 24.10 -9.20 -24.84
N ILE A 5 23.63 -9.26 -23.58
CA ILE A 5 22.92 -8.14 -22.96
C ILE A 5 23.83 -7.30 -22.07
N ASN A 6 23.58 -5.99 -22.06
CA ASN A 6 24.28 -5.07 -21.18
C ASN A 6 23.64 -5.07 -19.78
N LEU A 7 24.32 -5.67 -18.81
CA LEU A 7 23.85 -5.77 -17.42
C LEU A 7 23.71 -4.40 -16.72
N ARG A 8 24.43 -3.36 -17.16
CA ARG A 8 24.28 -2.01 -16.62
C ARG A 8 22.92 -1.43 -17.01
N ASP A 9 22.56 -1.57 -18.28
CA ASP A 9 21.34 -0.98 -18.81
C ASP A 9 20.11 -1.76 -18.33
N ALA A 10 20.23 -3.09 -18.18
CA ALA A 10 19.24 -3.92 -17.50
C ALA A 10 18.99 -3.49 -16.04
N ARG A 11 20.07 -3.27 -15.27
CA ARG A 11 19.95 -2.76 -13.88
C ARG A 11 19.31 -1.37 -13.82
N LYS A 12 19.67 -0.47 -14.74
CA LYS A 12 19.04 0.86 -14.85
C LYS A 12 17.56 0.79 -15.21
N ALA A 13 17.17 -0.14 -16.08
CA ALA A 13 15.76 -0.35 -16.42
C ALA A 13 14.99 -0.83 -15.18
N LYS A 14 15.50 -1.84 -14.46
CA LYS A 14 14.89 -2.33 -13.22
C LYS A 14 14.76 -1.23 -12.15
N ALA A 15 15.81 -0.43 -11.95
CA ALA A 15 15.77 0.67 -10.99
C ALA A 15 14.74 1.76 -11.36
N ARG A 16 14.52 2.01 -12.66
CA ARG A 16 13.48 2.94 -13.13
C ARG A 16 12.08 2.37 -12.91
N SER A 17 11.84 1.11 -13.26
CA SER A 17 10.53 0.47 -13.04
C SER A 17 10.16 0.40 -11.56
N GLU A 18 11.12 0.10 -10.68
CA GLU A 18 10.88 0.10 -9.23
C GLU A 18 10.53 1.49 -8.69
N LYS A 19 11.17 2.54 -9.21
CA LYS A 19 10.85 3.93 -8.85
C LYS A 19 9.45 4.33 -9.33
N GLU A 20 9.07 3.93 -10.53
CA GLU A 20 7.73 4.18 -11.08
C GLU A 20 6.64 3.48 -10.28
N ALA A 21 6.84 2.21 -9.90
CA ALA A 21 5.92 1.46 -9.03
C ALA A 21 5.74 2.17 -7.68
N LYS A 22 6.85 2.54 -7.02
CA LYS A 22 6.79 3.30 -5.76
C LYS A 22 6.09 4.65 -5.92
N ALA A 23 6.29 5.34 -7.05
CA ALA A 23 5.61 6.59 -7.32
C ALA A 23 4.10 6.39 -7.53
N ALA A 24 3.67 5.31 -8.18
CA ALA A 24 2.27 4.95 -8.32
C ALA A 24 1.63 4.69 -6.94
N ASP A 25 2.28 3.89 -6.09
CA ASP A 25 1.83 3.63 -4.72
C ASP A 25 1.71 4.93 -3.91
N ASN A 26 2.71 5.81 -4.02
CA ASN A 26 2.70 7.10 -3.34
C ASN A 26 1.61 8.04 -3.86
N ARG A 27 1.29 8.03 -5.16
CA ARG A 27 0.15 8.79 -5.68
C ARG A 27 -1.17 8.27 -5.11
N ILE A 28 -1.31 6.97 -4.95
CA ILE A 28 -2.50 6.36 -4.35
C ILE A 28 -2.60 6.69 -2.86
N ALA A 29 -1.48 6.59 -2.13
CA ALA A 29 -1.41 6.80 -0.70
C ALA A 29 -1.48 8.28 -0.30
N PHE A 30 -0.77 9.15 -1.02
CA PHE A 30 -0.54 10.56 -0.65
C PHE A 30 -1.10 11.57 -1.66
N GLY A 31 -1.47 11.14 -2.87
CA GLY A 31 -2.05 12.03 -3.90
C GLY A 31 -3.54 12.32 -3.71
N ARG A 32 -4.16 11.81 -2.64
CA ARG A 32 -5.58 12.07 -2.34
C ARG A 32 -5.73 13.41 -1.60
N PRO A 33 -6.75 14.23 -1.93
CA PRO A 33 -7.00 15.47 -1.21
C PRO A 33 -7.33 15.20 0.26
N LYS A 34 -6.94 16.12 1.15
CA LYS A 34 -7.10 15.98 2.62
C LYS A 34 -8.52 15.54 3.02
N LYS A 35 -9.55 16.09 2.38
CA LYS A 35 -10.97 15.74 2.60
C LYS A 35 -11.29 14.26 2.31
N ALA A 36 -10.70 13.69 1.25
CA ALA A 36 -10.89 12.29 0.89
C ALA A 36 -10.15 11.35 1.87
N ARG A 37 -8.97 11.76 2.34
CA ARG A 37 -8.23 11.02 3.37
C ARG A 37 -9.00 10.97 4.69
N THR A 38 -9.45 12.11 5.19
CA THR A 38 -10.22 12.20 6.46
C THR A 38 -11.51 11.40 6.43
N LEU A 39 -12.21 11.38 5.29
CA LEU A 39 -13.42 10.59 5.12
C LEU A 39 -13.11 9.08 5.15
N ALA A 40 -12.04 8.64 4.51
CA ALA A 40 -11.61 7.23 4.54
C ALA A 40 -11.20 6.79 5.95
N ASP A 41 -10.47 7.65 6.68
CA ASP A 41 -10.04 7.38 8.05
C ASP A 41 -11.25 7.30 9.00
N ALA A 42 -12.21 8.22 8.88
CA ALA A 42 -13.45 8.19 9.66
C ALA A 42 -14.27 6.92 9.39
N LYS A 43 -14.38 6.47 8.13
CA LYS A 43 -15.02 5.21 7.79
C LYS A 43 -14.32 4.01 8.44
N LYS A 44 -12.98 3.96 8.36
CA LYS A 44 -12.20 2.89 9.00
C LYS A 44 -12.43 2.87 10.52
N ALA A 45 -12.46 4.03 11.17
CA ALA A 45 -12.70 4.12 12.61
C ALA A 45 -14.08 3.56 13.00
N ILE A 46 -15.12 3.86 12.22
CA ILE A 46 -16.47 3.31 12.45
C ILE A 46 -16.46 1.79 12.30
N GLU A 47 -15.83 1.27 11.24
CA GLU A 47 -15.76 -0.17 11.01
C GLU A 47 -14.95 -0.88 12.10
N VAL A 48 -13.81 -0.33 12.53
CA VAL A 48 -13.03 -0.86 13.65
C VAL A 48 -13.87 -0.86 14.93
N SER A 49 -14.55 0.24 15.24
CA SER A 49 -15.42 0.31 16.42
C SER A 49 -16.56 -0.70 16.37
N ARG A 50 -17.14 -0.96 15.18
CA ARG A 50 -18.13 -2.02 14.98
C ARG A 50 -17.53 -3.39 15.22
N HIS A 51 -16.39 -3.69 14.61
CA HIS A 51 -15.73 -5.00 14.73
C HIS A 51 -15.30 -5.28 16.18
N GLU A 52 -14.69 -4.32 16.87
CA GLU A 52 -14.31 -4.46 18.27
C GLU A 52 -15.53 -4.59 19.19
N GLY A 53 -16.60 -3.83 18.94
CA GLY A 53 -17.85 -3.94 19.71
C GLY A 53 -18.57 -5.28 19.55
N HIS A 54 -18.33 -6.00 18.44
CA HIS A 54 -18.87 -7.33 18.17
C HIS A 54 -17.87 -8.46 18.46
N LYS A 55 -16.70 -8.14 19.02
CA LYS A 55 -15.69 -9.14 19.34
C LYS A 55 -16.14 -9.93 20.58
N LEU A 56 -16.58 -11.16 20.35
CA LEU A 56 -16.79 -12.14 21.41
C LEU A 56 -15.40 -12.60 21.88
N MET A 57 -14.89 -12.03 22.97
CA MET A 57 -13.78 -12.66 23.70
C MET A 57 -14.34 -13.94 24.33
N GLY A 58 -14.01 -15.09 23.74
CA GLY A 58 -14.19 -16.38 24.39
C GLY A 58 -13.21 -16.52 25.58
N PRO A 59 -13.45 -17.47 26.51
CA PRO A 59 -12.68 -17.60 27.75
C PRO A 59 -11.18 -17.93 27.58
N ASP A 60 -10.68 -18.13 26.36
CA ASP A 60 -9.30 -18.57 26.08
C ASP A 60 -8.50 -17.54 25.25
N SER A 61 -8.56 -16.26 25.62
CA SER A 61 -7.65 -15.25 25.06
C SER A 61 -6.74 -14.66 26.14
N GLU A 62 -5.72 -15.43 26.52
CA GLU A 62 -4.38 -14.99 26.95
C GLU A 62 -3.32 -15.77 26.16
#